data_AF-A0AAU1NUG6-F1
#
_entry.id   AF-A0AAU1NUG6-F1
#
_cell.length_a   1.000
_cell.length_b   1.000
_cell.length_c   1.000
_cell.angle_alpha   90.00
_cell.angle_beta   90.00
_cell.angle_gamma   90.00
#
_symmetry.space_group_name_H-M   'P 1'
#
loop_
_entity.id
_entity.type
_entity.pdbx_description
1 polymer ?
#
loop_
_entity_poly.entity_id
_entity_poly.type
_entity_poly.pdbx_seq_one_letter_code
_entity_poly.pdbx_strand_id
1 'polypeptide(L)'
;MTLQQEIVGNAMQMAVVSLQPGQTVYCEAGKFLFKTSNVSMETRLSGPGGGGGQQGQGGQQGQAGGMGGILRQAMGTAMQVGQRALAGESLAFQYFAATGGEGTVGFAGVLPGEMRALELNGSRAWFAEKDAFVAAESTVDFGIAWQGGRTGRSGGEGFILEKFTGRGTVIICGAGNFIDLNPADFGGRIEVDTGCIVAFEEGIEYGVQRIGGLNRQGMMNAVFGGEGLSLATLEGNGRVILQSLTIEGLANALKKAQGGDKQGPTGGLFSTNAG
;
A
#
# COMPACT_ATOMS: atom_id res chain seq x y z
N MET A 1 -21.33 -8.92 9.22
CA MET A 1 -21.43 -7.53 9.70
C MET A 1 -20.16 -6.84 9.27
N THR A 2 -20.23 -5.59 8.82
CA THR A 2 -19.06 -4.78 8.49
C THR A 2 -18.42 -4.25 9.77
N LEU A 3 -17.14 -3.91 9.71
CA LEU A 3 -16.42 -3.33 10.84
C LEU A 3 -17.03 -1.98 11.25
N GLN A 4 -17.26 -1.76 12.54
CA GLN A 4 -17.65 -0.45 13.02
C GLN A 4 -16.38 0.39 13.21
N GLN A 5 -16.23 1.41 12.36
CA GLN A 5 -15.06 2.29 12.37
C GLN A 5 -15.47 3.75 12.32
N GLU A 6 -14.68 4.60 12.99
CA GLU A 6 -14.76 6.05 12.93
C GLU A 6 -13.40 6.59 12.47
N ILE A 7 -13.41 7.41 11.42
CA ILE A 7 -12.23 8.18 11.01
C ILE A 7 -12.24 9.50 11.78
N VAL A 8 -11.28 9.66 12.69
CA VAL A 8 -11.14 10.84 13.54
C VAL A 8 -10.06 11.75 12.98
N GLY A 9 -10.33 13.06 12.95
CA GLY A 9 -9.40 14.09 12.48
C GLY A 9 -9.80 14.69 11.13
N ASN A 10 -9.12 15.77 10.75
CA ASN A 10 -9.35 16.46 9.48
C ASN A 10 -8.19 16.23 8.50
N ALA A 11 -7.01 16.80 8.77
CA ALA A 11 -5.83 16.74 7.91
C ALA A 11 -4.86 15.60 8.30
N MET A 12 -4.94 15.13 9.55
CA MET A 12 -4.16 14.02 10.07
C MET A 12 -5.13 13.05 10.72
N GLN A 13 -5.57 12.08 9.94
CA GLN A 13 -6.63 11.18 10.35
C GLN A 13 -6.08 9.92 11.03
N MET A 14 -6.90 9.34 11.91
CA MET A 14 -6.71 8.01 12.49
C MET A 14 -8.02 7.25 12.43
N ALA A 15 -7.94 5.92 12.36
CA ALA A 15 -9.11 5.05 12.41
C ALA A 15 -9.29 4.51 13.83
N VAL A 16 -10.48 4.69 14.39
CA VAL A 16 -10.90 4.09 15.66
C VAL A 16 -11.92 3.01 15.36
N VAL A 17 -11.59 1.78 15.71
CA VAL A 17 -12.37 0.58 15.39
C VAL A 17 -12.97 -0.01 16.67
N SER A 18 -14.29 -0.20 16.67
CA SER A 18 -14.99 -1.00 17.68
C SER A 18 -15.08 -2.46 17.23
N LEU A 19 -14.51 -3.35 18.03
CA LEU A 19 -14.49 -4.80 17.83
C LEU A 19 -15.54 -5.45 18.72
N GLN A 20 -16.55 -6.06 18.10
CA GLN A 20 -17.47 -6.93 18.81
C GLN A 20 -16.81 -8.28 19.16
N PRO A 21 -17.29 -9.00 20.19
CA PRO A 21 -16.82 -10.35 20.48
C PRO A 21 -16.86 -11.25 19.23
N GLY A 22 -15.74 -11.90 18.92
CA GLY A 22 -15.59 -12.76 17.74
C GLY A 22 -15.17 -12.04 16.46
N GLN A 23 -15.13 -10.70 16.43
CA GLN A 23 -14.48 -9.96 15.35
C GLN A 23 -12.97 -9.92 15.57
N THR A 24 -12.24 -9.92 14.46
CA THR A 24 -10.79 -9.76 14.45
C THR A 24 -10.39 -8.85 13.31
N VAL A 25 -9.56 -7.86 13.62
CA VAL A 25 -8.92 -6.96 12.66
C VAL A 25 -7.42 -7.25 12.65
N TYR A 26 -6.77 -7.14 11.49
CA TYR A 26 -5.32 -7.21 11.38
C TYR A 26 -4.76 -5.95 10.76
N CYS A 27 -3.51 -5.63 11.09
CA CYS A 27 -2.73 -4.57 10.45
C CYS A 27 -1.27 -5.01 10.25
N GLU A 28 -0.55 -4.27 9.41
CA GLU A 28 0.91 -4.35 9.41
C GLU A 28 1.51 -3.72 10.67
N ALA A 29 2.67 -4.22 11.09
CA ALA A 29 3.40 -3.60 12.18
C ALA A 29 3.70 -2.10 11.89
N GLY A 30 3.58 -1.26 12.92
CA GLY A 30 3.80 0.18 12.80
C GLY A 30 2.54 1.02 12.57
N LYS A 31 1.38 0.40 12.27
CA LYS A 31 0.09 1.11 12.10
C LYS A 31 -0.74 1.20 13.39
N PHE A 32 -0.38 0.45 14.43
CA PHE A 32 -1.11 0.42 15.71
C PHE A 32 -0.85 1.67 16.56
N LEU A 33 -1.91 2.24 17.15
CA LEU A 33 -1.82 3.37 18.10
C LEU A 33 -2.16 2.98 19.53
N PHE A 34 -3.40 2.54 19.77
CA PHE A 34 -3.90 2.23 21.10
C PHE A 34 -4.93 1.09 21.05
N LYS A 35 -5.18 0.47 22.20
CA LYS A 35 -6.30 -0.47 22.38
C LYS A 35 -6.83 -0.40 23.81
N THR A 36 -8.09 -0.78 24.01
CA THR A 36 -8.63 -1.03 25.36
C THR A 36 -7.99 -2.28 25.99
N SER A 37 -8.12 -2.41 27.31
CA SER A 37 -7.52 -3.50 28.09
C SER A 37 -8.02 -4.89 27.67
N ASN A 38 -9.27 -4.97 27.22
CA ASN A 38 -9.94 -6.22 26.85
C ASN A 38 -9.67 -6.69 25.41
N VAL A 39 -8.90 -5.92 24.62
CA VAL A 39 -8.45 -6.32 23.29
C VAL A 39 -7.12 -7.05 23.41
N SER A 40 -7.03 -8.29 22.95
CA SER A 40 -5.76 -9.00 22.82
C SER A 40 -5.05 -8.60 21.53
N MET A 41 -3.71 -8.62 21.53
CA MET A 41 -2.88 -8.40 20.35
C MET A 41 -1.95 -9.60 20.16
N GLU A 42 -1.94 -10.15 18.95
CA GLU A 42 -1.07 -11.28 18.57
C GLU A 42 -0.29 -10.93 17.30
N THR A 43 1.03 -11.08 17.34
CA THR A 43 1.89 -10.84 16.17
C THR A 43 2.15 -12.16 15.45
N ARG A 44 1.88 -12.19 14.14
CA ARG A 44 2.09 -13.35 13.27
C ARG A 44 3.01 -12.99 12.11
N LEU A 45 3.90 -13.90 11.75
CA LEU A 45 4.84 -13.73 10.63
C LEU A 45 4.25 -14.16 9.28
N SER A 46 3.14 -14.90 9.31
CA SER A 46 2.35 -15.26 8.13
C SER A 46 1.22 -14.25 7.94
N GLY A 47 1.08 -13.74 6.72
CA GLY A 47 -0.03 -12.86 6.35
C GLY A 47 -1.41 -13.54 6.45
N PRO A 48 -2.50 -12.76 6.47
CA PRO A 48 -3.86 -13.27 6.37
C PRO A 48 -4.00 -14.09 5.07
N GLY A 49 -4.64 -15.26 5.14
CA GLY A 49 -4.80 -16.15 3.98
C GLY A 49 -3.62 -17.10 3.69
N GLY A 50 -2.53 -17.06 4.47
CA GLY A 50 -1.34 -17.94 4.31
C GLY A 50 -1.57 -19.45 4.52
N GLY A 51 -2.79 -19.89 4.81
CA GLY A 51 -3.18 -21.31 4.89
C GLY A 51 -3.76 -21.90 3.59
N GLY A 52 -4.02 -21.07 2.57
CA GLY A 52 -4.68 -21.48 1.34
C GLY A 52 -3.76 -21.39 0.13
N GLY A 53 -2.75 -22.25 0.06
CA GLY A 53 -1.96 -22.40 -1.16
C GLY A 53 -2.87 -22.63 -2.36
N GLN A 54 -2.68 -21.81 -3.39
CA GLN A 54 -2.98 -22.04 -4.81
C GLN A 54 -3.41 -23.50 -5.08
N GLN A 55 -4.72 -23.77 -5.02
CA GLN A 55 -5.31 -24.97 -5.63
C GLN A 55 -5.32 -24.74 -7.14
N GLY A 56 -4.13 -24.84 -7.75
CA GLY A 56 -4.00 -25.14 -9.15
C GLY A 56 -4.56 -26.55 -9.37
N GLN A 57 -5.59 -26.63 -10.24
CA GLN A 57 -6.12 -27.86 -10.80
C GLN A 57 -5.01 -28.86 -11.15
N GLY A 58 -5.01 -30.02 -10.51
CA GLY A 58 -4.14 -31.14 -10.89
C GLY A 58 -4.02 -32.24 -9.83
N GLY A 59 -4.99 -33.15 -9.77
CA GLY A 59 -4.76 -34.56 -9.41
C GLY A 59 -4.75 -34.95 -7.91
N GLN A 60 -5.81 -35.68 -7.53
CA GLN A 60 -5.87 -36.79 -6.56
C GLN A 60 -5.27 -36.66 -5.14
N GLN A 61 -6.19 -36.69 -4.16
CA GLN A 61 -6.22 -37.51 -2.94
C GLN A 61 -4.89 -37.84 -2.23
N GLY A 62 -4.77 -37.38 -0.99
CA GLY A 62 -3.78 -37.92 -0.06
C GLY A 62 -3.81 -37.26 1.31
N GLN A 63 -4.60 -37.85 2.22
CA GLN A 63 -4.49 -37.65 3.66
C GLN A 63 -3.07 -38.04 4.10
N ALA A 64 -2.23 -37.06 4.46
CA ALA A 64 -0.87 -37.33 4.96
C ALA A 64 -0.52 -36.37 6.10
N GLY A 65 -1.03 -36.66 7.30
CA GLY A 65 -0.55 -36.10 8.57
C GLY A 65 0.78 -36.71 9.00
N GLY A 66 1.84 -36.54 8.19
CA GLY A 66 3.20 -37.01 8.46
C GLY A 66 4.23 -35.88 8.43
N MET A 67 5.46 -36.18 8.87
CA MET A 67 6.64 -35.27 8.90
C MET A 67 6.85 -34.49 7.59
N GLY A 68 6.43 -35.03 6.44
CA GLY A 68 6.46 -34.36 5.14
C GLY A 68 5.45 -33.21 4.97
N GLY A 69 4.30 -33.25 5.66
CA GLY A 69 3.35 -32.15 5.70
C GLY A 69 3.87 -30.95 6.52
N ILE A 70 4.50 -31.23 7.66
CA ILE A 70 5.13 -30.21 8.52
C ILE A 70 6.31 -29.55 7.78
N LEU A 71 7.16 -30.34 7.10
CA LEU A 71 8.27 -29.81 6.32
C LEU A 71 7.80 -28.95 5.13
N ARG A 72 6.72 -29.37 4.44
CA ARG A 72 6.13 -28.60 3.33
C ARG A 72 5.50 -27.28 3.81
N GLN A 73 4.82 -27.31 4.95
CA GLN A 73 4.26 -26.10 5.56
C GLN A 73 5.37 -25.15 6.02
N ALA A 74 6.43 -25.65 6.66
CA ALA A 74 7.58 -24.85 7.07
C ALA A 74 8.30 -24.21 5.87
N MET A 75 8.47 -24.94 4.76
CA MET A 75 9.02 -24.39 3.52
C MET A 75 8.11 -23.32 2.89
N GLY A 76 6.78 -23.52 2.92
CA GLY A 76 5.81 -22.54 2.42
C GLY A 76 5.86 -21.23 3.20
N THR A 77 5.86 -21.30 4.54
CA THR A 77 6.02 -20.12 5.41
C THR A 77 7.37 -19.45 5.19
N ALA A 78 8.46 -20.21 5.08
CA ALA A 78 9.80 -19.66 4.85
C ALA A 78 9.91 -18.96 3.48
N MET A 79 9.28 -19.48 2.43
CA MET A 79 9.24 -18.82 1.12
C MET A 79 8.45 -17.51 1.18
N GLN A 80 7.28 -17.49 1.83
CA GLN A 80 6.49 -16.26 2.00
C GLN A 80 7.28 -15.22 2.79
N VAL A 81 7.84 -15.59 3.96
CA VAL A 81 8.68 -14.70 4.77
C VAL A 81 9.89 -14.20 3.98
N GLY A 82 10.53 -15.09 3.19
CA GLY A 82 11.68 -14.74 2.35
C GLY A 82 11.34 -13.76 1.23
N GLN A 83 10.21 -13.94 0.55
CA GLN A 83 9.73 -13.00 -0.49
C GLN A 83 9.50 -11.60 0.09
N ARG A 84 8.88 -11.51 1.27
CA ARG A 84 8.62 -10.24 1.97
C ARG A 84 9.89 -9.58 2.51
N ALA A 85 10.82 -10.39 3.04
CA ALA A 85 12.13 -9.88 3.49
C ALA A 85 12.94 -9.29 2.32
N LEU A 86 12.95 -9.96 1.17
CA LEU A 86 13.59 -9.47 -0.05
C LEU A 86 12.89 -8.22 -0.63
N ALA A 87 11.60 -8.05 -0.36
CA ALA A 87 10.80 -6.87 -0.68
C ALA A 87 10.99 -5.69 0.29
N GLY A 88 11.74 -5.88 1.39
CA GLY A 88 11.93 -4.85 2.42
C GLY A 88 10.67 -4.59 3.27
N GLU A 89 9.72 -5.52 3.28
CA GLU A 89 8.41 -5.39 3.94
C GLU A 89 8.49 -5.66 5.45
N SER A 90 7.46 -5.20 6.16
CA SER A 90 7.20 -5.65 7.53
C SER A 90 6.85 -7.14 7.52
N LEU A 91 7.69 -7.97 8.13
CA LEU A 91 7.50 -9.42 8.22
C LEU A 91 6.37 -9.82 9.17
N ALA A 92 5.69 -8.86 9.81
CA ALA A 92 4.83 -9.08 10.96
C ALA A 92 3.47 -8.38 10.82
N PHE A 93 2.41 -9.17 10.94
CA PHE A 93 1.03 -8.74 11.03
C PHE A 93 0.59 -8.79 12.48
N GLN A 94 -0.13 -7.79 12.93
CA GLN A 94 -0.70 -7.74 14.27
C GLN A 94 -2.20 -7.97 14.17
N TYR A 95 -2.71 -8.94 14.93
CA TYR A 95 -4.12 -9.32 14.98
C TYR A 95 -4.72 -8.87 16.32
N PHE A 96 -5.89 -8.25 16.25
CA PHE A 96 -6.58 -7.69 17.40
C PHE A 96 -7.97 -8.30 17.52
N ALA A 97 -8.30 -8.80 18.71
CA ALA A 97 -9.59 -9.42 19.01
C ALA A 97 -10.08 -8.97 20.39
N ALA A 98 -11.36 -8.64 20.50
CA ALA A 98 -11.96 -8.26 21.78
C ALA A 98 -12.38 -9.50 22.59
N THR A 99 -12.13 -9.46 23.89
CA THR A 99 -12.53 -10.49 24.85
C THR A 99 -13.45 -9.89 25.91
N GLY A 100 -14.46 -10.63 26.37
CA GLY A 100 -15.34 -10.20 27.47
C GLY A 100 -16.25 -9.00 27.18
N GLY A 101 -16.41 -8.57 25.92
CA GLY A 101 -17.27 -7.46 25.50
C GLY A 101 -16.74 -6.73 24.28
N GLU A 102 -17.37 -5.60 23.92
CA GLU A 102 -16.84 -4.70 22.90
C GLU A 102 -15.48 -4.15 23.35
N GLY A 103 -14.51 -4.11 22.43
CA GLY A 103 -13.22 -3.50 22.64
C GLY A 103 -12.90 -2.48 21.56
N THR A 104 -12.02 -1.52 21.85
CA THR A 104 -11.65 -0.47 20.89
C THR A 104 -10.17 -0.57 20.55
N VAL A 105 -9.84 -0.38 19.27
CA VAL A 105 -8.45 -0.30 18.78
C VAL A 105 -8.29 0.86 17.81
N GLY A 106 -7.20 1.61 17.92
CA GLY A 106 -6.86 2.74 17.08
C GLY A 106 -5.69 2.43 16.15
N PHE A 107 -5.78 2.91 14.91
CA PHE A 107 -4.75 2.76 13.89
C PHE A 107 -4.43 4.10 13.22
N ALA A 108 -3.19 4.27 12.77
CA ALA A 108 -2.76 5.40 11.95
C ALA A 108 -1.84 5.02 10.80
N GLY A 109 -1.84 5.88 9.79
CA GLY A 109 -0.88 5.86 8.69
C GLY A 109 0.47 6.41 9.14
N VAL A 110 1.44 6.31 8.23
CA VAL A 110 2.82 6.77 8.48
C VAL A 110 3.05 8.23 8.08
N LEU A 111 2.15 8.78 7.26
CA LEU A 111 2.25 10.14 6.75
C LEU A 111 1.00 10.97 7.11
N PRO A 112 1.13 12.30 7.23
CA PRO A 112 -0.01 13.19 7.41
C PRO A 112 -0.95 13.10 6.20
N GLY A 113 -2.22 12.77 6.46
CA GLY A 113 -3.24 12.83 5.43
C GLY A 113 -4.55 12.14 5.79
N GLU A 114 -5.26 11.77 4.73
CA GLU A 114 -6.62 11.22 4.74
C GLU A 114 -6.62 9.69 4.87
N MET A 115 -7.71 9.18 5.45
CA MET A 115 -8.02 7.75 5.57
C MET A 115 -9.39 7.44 4.99
N ARG A 116 -9.55 6.19 4.55
CA ARG A 116 -10.83 5.71 4.05
C ARG A 116 -11.06 4.25 4.36
N ALA A 117 -12.30 3.94 4.73
CA ALA A 117 -12.79 2.57 4.78
C ALA A 117 -13.36 2.17 3.42
N LEU A 118 -12.82 1.09 2.86
CA LEU A 118 -13.28 0.43 1.65
C LEU A 118 -14.07 -0.82 2.05
N GLU A 119 -15.34 -0.87 1.64
CA GLU A 119 -16.22 -1.99 1.94
C GLU A 119 -16.18 -3.02 0.81
N LEU A 120 -15.59 -4.17 1.08
CA LEU A 120 -15.49 -5.28 0.14
C LEU A 120 -16.72 -6.17 0.30
N ASN A 121 -17.44 -6.40 -0.80
CA ASN A 121 -18.63 -7.25 -0.84
C ASN A 121 -18.34 -8.66 -1.40
N GLY A 122 -17.10 -8.95 -1.80
CA GLY A 122 -16.67 -10.20 -2.42
C GLY A 122 -16.79 -10.29 -3.94
N SER A 123 -17.32 -9.25 -4.62
CA SER A 123 -17.50 -9.27 -6.07
C SER A 123 -16.31 -8.75 -6.89
N ARG A 124 -15.51 -7.85 -6.31
CA ARG A 124 -14.35 -7.23 -6.94
C ARG A 124 -13.22 -7.11 -5.93
N ALA A 125 -12.00 -7.30 -6.40
CA ALA A 125 -10.82 -6.98 -5.63
C ALA A 125 -10.55 -5.48 -5.56
N TRP A 126 -9.78 -5.09 -4.56
CA TRP A 126 -9.12 -3.79 -4.49
C TRP A 126 -7.61 -3.98 -4.56
N PHE A 127 -6.93 -3.05 -5.20
CA PHE A 127 -5.47 -2.95 -5.19
C PHE A 127 -5.08 -1.68 -4.43
N ALA A 128 -4.09 -1.76 -3.56
CA ALA A 128 -3.54 -0.58 -2.88
C ALA A 128 -2.02 -0.60 -2.93
N GLU A 129 -1.41 0.58 -2.94
CA GLU A 129 0.03 0.73 -2.72
C GLU A 129 0.35 0.29 -1.27
N LYS A 130 1.49 -0.37 -1.05
CA LYS A 130 1.80 -1.01 0.25
C LYS A 130 1.71 -0.04 1.45
N ASP A 131 2.16 1.20 1.30
CA ASP A 131 2.17 2.17 2.39
C ASP A 131 0.77 2.74 2.65
N ALA A 132 -0.15 2.55 1.71
CA ALA A 132 -1.56 2.89 1.86
C ALA A 132 -2.32 1.93 2.78
N PHE A 133 -1.91 0.68 2.95
CA PHE A 133 -2.62 -0.26 3.82
C PHE A 133 -2.47 0.12 5.32
N VAL A 134 -3.58 0.13 6.04
CA VAL A 134 -3.62 0.42 7.49
C VAL A 134 -4.10 -0.78 8.27
N ALA A 135 -5.32 -1.26 8.01
CA ALA A 135 -5.92 -2.37 8.73
C ALA A 135 -7.05 -3.01 7.92
N ALA A 136 -7.40 -4.27 8.18
CA ALA A 136 -8.55 -4.91 7.55
C ALA A 136 -9.19 -5.96 8.47
N GLU A 137 -10.47 -6.24 8.26
CA GLU A 137 -11.12 -7.38 8.89
C GLU A 137 -10.44 -8.69 8.49
N SER A 138 -10.31 -9.64 9.41
CA SER A 138 -9.72 -10.96 9.15
C SER A 138 -10.43 -11.81 8.09
N THR A 139 -11.63 -11.40 7.66
CA THR A 139 -12.38 -11.98 6.54
C THR A 139 -11.98 -11.44 5.18
N VAL A 140 -11.14 -10.40 5.15
CA VAL A 140 -10.48 -9.90 3.94
C VAL A 140 -9.18 -10.69 3.75
N ASP A 141 -9.02 -11.22 2.55
CA ASP A 141 -7.80 -11.87 2.13
C ASP A 141 -6.80 -10.83 1.62
N PHE A 142 -5.53 -11.05 1.93
CA PHE A 142 -4.41 -10.20 1.54
C PHE A 142 -3.44 -10.97 0.65
N GLY A 143 -2.92 -10.32 -0.39
CA GLY A 143 -1.83 -10.87 -1.20
C GLY A 143 -1.03 -9.79 -1.90
N ILE A 144 0.18 -10.12 -2.34
CA ILE A 144 0.97 -9.22 -3.18
C ILE A 144 0.57 -9.43 -4.64
N ALA A 145 0.05 -8.38 -5.28
CA ALA A 145 -0.44 -8.42 -6.66
C ALA A 145 0.68 -8.23 -7.69
N TRP A 146 1.55 -7.27 -7.40
CA TRP A 146 2.64 -6.88 -8.29
C TRP A 146 3.81 -6.33 -7.49
N GLN A 147 5.00 -6.72 -7.92
CA GLN A 147 6.26 -6.24 -7.38
C GLN A 147 7.11 -5.74 -8.54
N GLY A 148 7.43 -4.44 -8.56
CA GLY A 148 8.34 -3.87 -9.54
C GLY A 148 9.70 -4.56 -9.52
N GLY A 149 10.03 -5.29 -10.59
CA GLY A 149 11.25 -6.10 -10.68
C GLY A 149 12.55 -5.28 -10.65
N ARG A 150 13.51 -5.74 -9.85
CA ARG A 150 14.88 -5.21 -9.74
C ARG A 150 15.79 -5.63 -10.91
N THR A 151 15.27 -6.35 -11.90
CA THR A 151 16.01 -6.90 -13.04
C THR A 151 15.72 -6.13 -14.32
N GLY A 152 16.54 -5.10 -14.58
CA GLY A 152 16.81 -4.64 -15.94
C GLY A 152 16.42 -3.20 -16.27
N ARG A 153 17.38 -2.29 -16.03
CA ARG A 153 17.52 -0.94 -16.63
C ARG A 153 16.64 0.18 -16.04
N SER A 154 17.29 0.91 -15.12
CA SER A 154 17.13 2.32 -14.70
C SER A 154 16.09 2.71 -13.64
N GLY A 155 16.45 2.54 -12.37
CA GLY A 155 16.18 3.48 -11.26
C GLY A 155 14.84 4.22 -11.20
N GLY A 156 14.00 3.82 -10.25
CA GLY A 156 12.77 4.50 -9.83
C GLY A 156 11.90 3.54 -9.02
N GLU A 157 12.07 3.62 -7.69
CA GLU A 157 11.33 3.14 -6.49
C GLU A 157 10.57 1.80 -6.46
N GLY A 158 10.73 1.08 -5.34
CA GLY A 158 10.05 -0.17 -5.00
C GLY A 158 8.55 -0.01 -4.75
N PHE A 159 7.80 0.25 -5.82
CA PHE A 159 6.33 0.25 -5.83
C PHE A 159 5.82 -1.20 -5.73
N ILE A 160 5.07 -1.48 -4.67
CA ILE A 160 4.47 -2.79 -4.39
C ILE A 160 2.97 -2.58 -4.31
N LEU A 161 2.23 -3.37 -5.09
CA LEU A 161 0.77 -3.38 -5.06
C LEU A 161 0.28 -4.59 -4.29
N GLU A 162 -0.56 -4.32 -3.32
CA GLU A 162 -1.25 -5.30 -2.50
C GLU A 162 -2.68 -5.49 -3.03
N LYS A 163 -3.14 -6.73 -3.06
CA LYS A 163 -4.48 -7.13 -3.47
C LYS A 163 -5.30 -7.53 -2.25
N PHE A 164 -6.51 -7.00 -2.18
CA PHE A 164 -7.49 -7.30 -1.15
C PHE A 164 -8.73 -7.95 -1.79
N THR A 165 -9.12 -9.13 -1.31
CA THR A 165 -10.31 -9.86 -1.77
C THR A 165 -11.16 -10.36 -0.60
N GLY A 166 -12.32 -10.94 -0.88
CA GLY A 166 -13.23 -11.42 0.16
C GLY A 166 -14.25 -10.37 0.59
N ARG A 167 -14.79 -10.51 1.80
CA ARG A 167 -15.86 -9.64 2.31
C ARG A 167 -15.47 -9.04 3.65
N GLY A 168 -15.60 -7.73 3.78
CA GLY A 168 -15.30 -6.99 5.01
C GLY A 168 -14.73 -5.61 4.70
N THR A 169 -14.29 -4.92 5.74
CA THR A 169 -13.72 -3.58 5.63
C THR A 169 -12.20 -3.61 5.49
N VAL A 170 -11.66 -2.82 4.56
CA VAL A 170 -10.23 -2.47 4.46
C VAL A 170 -10.08 -0.99 4.73
N ILE A 171 -9.15 -0.62 5.60
CA ILE A 171 -8.82 0.77 5.92
C ILE A 171 -7.52 1.10 5.21
N ILE A 172 -7.56 2.15 4.40
CA ILE A 172 -6.41 2.71 3.69
C ILE A 172 -6.12 4.14 4.17
N CYS A 173 -4.88 4.59 3.98
CA CYS A 173 -4.44 5.95 4.20
C CYS A 173 -3.57 6.44 3.04
N GLY A 174 -3.35 7.75 2.97
CA GLY A 174 -2.34 8.33 2.10
C GLY A 174 -2.03 9.75 2.51
N ALA A 175 -1.05 10.35 1.84
CA ALA A 175 -0.50 11.64 2.22
C ALA A 175 -1.29 12.80 1.61
N GLY A 176 -1.63 13.80 2.42
CA GLY A 176 -2.50 14.90 2.00
C GLY A 176 -3.96 14.47 1.83
N ASN A 177 -4.60 14.90 0.75
CA ASN A 177 -6.03 14.68 0.48
C ASN A 177 -6.24 13.65 -0.62
N PHE A 178 -7.40 12.98 -0.57
CA PHE A 178 -7.81 12.07 -1.62
C PHE A 178 -8.66 12.73 -2.69
N ILE A 179 -8.53 12.19 -3.90
CA ILE A 179 -9.47 12.41 -5.00
C ILE A 179 -9.85 11.07 -5.62
N ASP A 180 -11.16 10.91 -5.88
CA ASP A 180 -11.71 9.77 -6.59
C ASP A 180 -11.88 10.10 -8.06
N LEU A 181 -11.31 9.27 -8.93
CA LEU A 181 -11.45 9.38 -10.37
C LEU A 181 -11.90 8.03 -10.94
N ASN A 182 -12.60 8.08 -12.08
CA ASN A 182 -12.83 6.91 -12.91
C ASN A 182 -12.27 7.20 -14.30
N PRO A 183 -11.26 6.46 -14.80
CA PRO A 183 -10.68 6.72 -16.11
C PRO A 183 -11.70 6.72 -17.25
N ALA A 184 -12.80 5.98 -17.13
CA ALA A 184 -13.91 5.98 -18.08
C ALA A 184 -14.53 7.39 -18.29
N ASP A 185 -14.49 8.25 -17.27
CA ASP A 185 -15.00 9.63 -17.35
C ASP A 185 -14.04 10.56 -18.11
N PHE A 186 -12.81 10.12 -18.37
CA PHE A 186 -11.73 10.88 -19.03
C PHE A 186 -11.27 10.23 -20.34
N GLY A 187 -12.19 9.55 -21.05
CA GLY A 187 -11.86 8.88 -22.32
C GLY A 187 -11.25 7.49 -22.17
N GLY A 188 -11.37 6.88 -20.99
CA GLY A 188 -10.96 5.50 -20.72
C GLY A 188 -9.54 5.36 -20.15
N ARG A 189 -8.78 6.46 -20.05
CA ARG A 189 -7.37 6.47 -19.65
C ARG A 189 -7.01 7.75 -18.90
N ILE A 190 -6.24 7.62 -17.82
CA ILE A 190 -5.57 8.75 -17.16
C ILE A 190 -4.09 8.45 -16.95
N GLU A 191 -3.27 9.51 -16.95
CA GLU A 191 -1.85 9.45 -16.63
C GLU A 191 -1.60 10.17 -15.30
N VAL A 192 -0.88 9.52 -14.40
CA VAL A 192 -0.71 9.97 -13.01
C VAL A 192 0.73 9.76 -12.56
N ASP A 193 1.18 10.55 -11.60
CA ASP A 193 2.41 10.22 -10.88
C ASP A 193 2.21 8.90 -10.13
N THR A 194 3.14 7.96 -10.28
CA THR A 194 3.10 6.66 -9.62
C THR A 194 3.00 6.79 -8.10
N GLY A 195 3.70 7.77 -7.51
CA GLY A 195 3.68 8.04 -6.07
C GLY A 195 2.39 8.68 -5.56
N CYS A 196 1.49 9.09 -6.46
CA CYS A 196 0.16 9.60 -6.11
C CYS A 196 -0.91 8.50 -6.10
N ILE A 197 -0.61 7.27 -6.52
CA ILE A 197 -1.59 6.18 -6.52
C ILE A 197 -1.74 5.61 -5.11
N VAL A 198 -2.96 5.65 -4.55
CA VAL A 198 -3.28 5.07 -3.24
C VAL A 198 -3.92 3.69 -3.42
N ALA A 199 -5.01 3.63 -4.17
CA ALA A 199 -5.76 2.40 -4.39
C ALA A 199 -6.63 2.47 -5.66
N PHE A 200 -6.99 1.31 -6.23
CA PHE A 200 -7.91 1.23 -7.35
C PHE A 200 -8.67 -0.10 -7.38
N GLU A 201 -9.84 -0.11 -8.01
CA GLU A 201 -10.69 -1.29 -8.17
C GLU A 201 -10.18 -2.26 -9.24
N GLU A 202 -10.53 -3.54 -9.06
CA GLU A 202 -10.45 -4.53 -10.14
C GLU A 202 -11.27 -4.08 -11.36
N GLY A 203 -10.62 -4.04 -12.52
CA GLY A 203 -11.15 -3.43 -13.76
C GLY A 203 -10.32 -2.24 -14.25
N ILE A 204 -9.41 -1.73 -13.42
CA ILE A 204 -8.37 -0.78 -13.83
C ILE A 204 -7.08 -1.52 -14.19
N GLU A 205 -6.64 -1.35 -15.43
CA GLU A 205 -5.33 -1.77 -15.91
C GLU A 205 -4.28 -0.72 -15.52
N TYR A 206 -3.22 -1.18 -14.85
CA TYR A 206 -2.09 -0.35 -14.44
C TYR A 206 -0.86 -0.65 -15.31
N GLY A 207 -0.29 0.39 -15.91
CA GLY A 207 0.94 0.31 -16.68
C GLY A 207 1.93 1.39 -16.29
N VAL A 208 3.14 1.01 -15.85
CA VAL A 208 4.22 1.97 -15.65
C VAL A 208 4.88 2.28 -16.98
N GLN A 209 4.78 3.54 -17.42
CA GLN A 209 5.60 4.04 -18.49
C GLN A 209 6.75 4.82 -17.87
N ARG A 210 7.92 4.20 -17.77
CA ARG A 210 9.14 5.01 -17.63
C ARG A 210 9.18 5.92 -18.85
N ILE A 211 9.42 7.21 -18.63
CA ILE A 211 9.74 8.17 -19.69
C ILE A 211 11.10 7.73 -20.28
N GLY A 212 11.06 6.69 -21.11
CA GLY A 212 12.19 5.89 -21.54
C GLY A 212 12.38 6.03 -23.04
N GLY A 213 12.75 7.22 -23.49
CA GLY A 213 13.32 7.45 -24.82
C GLY A 213 12.82 8.68 -25.58
N LEU A 214 13.69 9.69 -25.71
CA LEU A 214 13.85 10.57 -26.89
C LEU A 214 12.87 11.74 -27.15
N ASN A 215 12.44 12.48 -26.13
CA ASN A 215 12.18 13.90 -26.35
C ASN A 215 12.90 14.76 -25.30
N ARG A 216 13.56 15.83 -25.79
CA ARG A 216 14.24 16.81 -24.93
C ARG A 216 13.27 17.34 -23.87
N GLN A 217 11.97 17.39 -24.19
CA GLN A 217 10.89 17.78 -23.30
C GLN A 217 10.66 16.83 -22.11
N GLY A 218 10.63 15.50 -22.29
CA GLY A 218 10.45 14.55 -21.19
C GLY A 218 11.64 14.53 -20.23
N MET A 219 12.85 14.71 -20.77
CA MET A 219 14.06 14.90 -19.97
C MET A 219 14.06 16.25 -19.26
N MET A 220 13.63 17.33 -19.94
CA MET A 220 13.46 18.63 -19.29
C MET A 220 12.38 18.57 -18.21
N ASN A 221 11.28 17.87 -18.39
CA ASN A 221 10.24 17.76 -17.35
C ASN A 221 10.73 16.98 -16.12
N ALA A 222 11.49 15.89 -16.31
CA ALA A 222 12.09 15.16 -15.19
C ALA A 222 13.19 15.98 -14.46
N VAL A 223 13.95 16.81 -15.19
CA VAL A 223 15.04 17.62 -14.62
C VAL A 223 14.56 18.95 -14.01
N PHE A 224 13.58 19.61 -14.63
CA PHE A 224 13.03 20.89 -14.19
C PHE A 224 11.76 20.75 -13.33
N GLY A 225 11.11 19.58 -13.32
CA GLY A 225 10.00 19.25 -12.43
C GLY A 225 10.43 18.96 -10.99
N GLY A 226 11.73 18.73 -10.75
CA GLY A 226 12.31 18.65 -9.41
C GLY A 226 12.02 17.37 -8.61
N GLU A 227 11.27 16.43 -9.18
CA GLU A 227 10.92 15.11 -8.62
C GLU A 227 11.20 14.04 -9.70
N GLY A 228 11.62 12.85 -9.28
CA GLY A 228 11.88 11.73 -10.19
C GLY A 228 10.58 11.18 -10.80
N LEU A 229 9.96 11.93 -11.72
CA LEU A 229 8.65 11.63 -12.29
C LEU A 229 8.60 10.21 -12.88
N SER A 230 8.00 9.28 -12.13
CA SER A 230 7.58 7.97 -12.64
C SER A 230 6.12 8.09 -13.04
N LEU A 231 5.85 8.13 -14.35
CA LEU A 231 4.49 8.22 -14.87
C LEU A 231 3.84 6.83 -14.95
N ALA A 232 2.66 6.70 -14.37
CA ALA A 232 1.80 5.54 -14.51
C ALA A 232 0.58 5.88 -15.36
N THR A 233 0.12 4.89 -16.10
CA THR A 233 -1.13 4.90 -16.85
C THR A 233 -2.14 4.03 -16.14
N LEU A 234 -3.35 4.54 -15.97
CA LEU A 234 -4.51 3.81 -15.45
C LEU A 234 -5.60 3.82 -16.52
N GLU A 235 -5.99 2.63 -16.97
CA GLU A 235 -6.97 2.43 -18.05
C GLU A 235 -8.12 1.55 -17.60
N GLY A 236 -9.34 1.81 -18.07
CA GLY A 236 -10.52 0.99 -17.79
C GLY A 236 -11.64 1.71 -17.06
N ASN A 237 -12.53 0.94 -16.43
CA ASN A 237 -13.71 1.45 -15.74
C ASN A 237 -13.75 0.92 -14.31
N GLY A 238 -13.58 1.82 -13.36
CA GLY A 238 -13.47 1.51 -11.94
C GLY A 238 -12.96 2.72 -11.18
N ARG A 239 -13.11 2.68 -9.86
CA ARG A 239 -12.64 3.76 -9.01
C ARG A 239 -11.12 3.70 -8.84
N VAL A 240 -10.50 4.86 -8.96
CA VAL A 240 -9.10 5.13 -8.63
C VAL A 240 -9.08 6.19 -7.53
N ILE A 241 -8.30 5.95 -6.49
CA ILE A 241 -8.05 6.88 -5.38
C ILE A 241 -6.62 7.37 -5.51
N LEU A 242 -6.47 8.68 -5.67
CA LEU A 242 -5.17 9.35 -5.74
C LEU A 242 -4.98 10.25 -4.52
N GLN A 243 -3.71 10.50 -4.17
CA GLN A 243 -3.32 11.41 -3.11
C GLN A 243 -2.68 12.69 -3.66
N SER A 244 -2.79 13.79 -2.91
CA SER A 244 -2.27 15.09 -3.31
C SER A 244 -0.78 15.29 -3.02
N LEU A 245 -0.16 14.41 -2.23
CA LEU A 245 1.24 14.49 -1.81
C LEU A 245 1.91 13.13 -2.00
N THR A 246 3.14 13.12 -2.52
CA THR A 246 3.96 11.90 -2.60
C THR A 246 4.95 11.82 -1.44
N ILE A 247 5.32 10.60 -1.06
CA ILE A 247 6.35 10.36 -0.03
C ILE A 247 7.69 10.96 -0.47
N GLU A 248 8.05 10.76 -1.74
CA GLU A 248 9.29 11.26 -2.33
C GLU A 248 9.32 12.80 -2.33
N GLY A 249 8.22 13.45 -2.75
CA GLY A 249 8.08 14.90 -2.75
C GLY A 249 8.22 15.49 -1.33
N LEU A 250 7.56 14.88 -0.35
CA LEU A 250 7.70 15.28 1.05
C LEU A 250 9.14 15.08 1.57
N ALA A 251 9.75 13.93 1.31
CA ALA A 251 11.12 13.64 1.73
C ALA A 251 12.12 14.62 1.10
N ASN A 252 11.94 14.96 -0.17
CA ASN A 252 12.78 15.92 -0.89
C ASN A 252 12.61 17.35 -0.33
N ALA A 253 11.38 17.76 0.00
CA ALA A 253 11.13 19.04 0.65
C ALA A 253 11.84 19.13 2.02
N LEU A 254 11.78 18.07 2.82
CA LEU A 254 12.46 18.00 4.12
C LEU A 254 13.99 18.00 3.98
N LYS A 255 14.55 17.24 3.03
CA LYS A 255 16.00 17.24 2.75
C LYS A 255 16.51 18.62 2.35
N LYS A 256 15.77 19.32 1.47
CA LYS A 256 16.09 20.70 1.08
C LYS A 256 16.07 21.65 2.28
N ALA A 257 15.09 21.50 3.18
CA ALA A 257 15.03 22.31 4.40
C ALA A 257 16.17 22.03 5.39
N GLN A 258 16.67 20.79 5.44
CA GLN A 258 17.80 20.41 6.30
C GLN A 258 19.17 20.81 5.72
N GLY A 259 19.32 20.82 4.40
CA GLY A 259 20.53 21.27 3.70
C GLY A 259 20.37 22.70 3.18
N GLY A 260 20.59 23.70 4.03
CA GLY A 260 20.43 25.12 3.67
C GLY A 260 21.04 25.48 2.32
N ASP A 261 20.27 26.22 1.51
CA ASP A 261 20.56 26.79 0.18
C ASP A 261 22.02 26.70 -0.30
N LYS A 262 22.45 25.49 -0.68
CA LYS A 262 23.69 25.32 -1.44
C LYS A 262 23.36 24.94 -2.87
N GLN A 263 23.24 25.99 -3.66
CA GLN A 263 23.46 26.05 -5.11
C GLN A 263 22.77 24.96 -5.93
N GLY A 264 21.61 25.30 -6.48
CA GLY A 264 21.09 24.63 -7.66
C GLY A 264 22.05 24.76 -8.87
N PRO A 265 21.83 23.96 -9.93
CA PRO A 265 22.75 23.84 -11.08
C PRO A 265 22.97 25.14 -11.87
N THR A 266 22.10 26.14 -11.66
CA THR A 266 22.15 27.47 -12.28
C THR A 266 22.99 28.48 -11.49
N GLY A 267 23.41 28.16 -10.26
CA GLY A 267 24.20 29.06 -9.41
C GLY A 267 25.61 29.35 -9.92
N GLY A 268 26.09 28.61 -10.92
CA GLY A 268 27.37 28.85 -11.60
C GLY A 268 27.30 29.72 -12.86
N LEU A 269 26.11 30.02 -13.39
CA LEU A 269 25.96 30.79 -14.64
C LEU A 269 26.03 32.30 -14.45
N PHE A 270 25.90 32.78 -13.21
CA PHE A 270 25.95 34.21 -12.88
C PHE A 270 26.98 34.53 -11.79
N SER A 271 28.08 33.76 -11.66
CA SER A 271 29.23 34.26 -10.92
C SER A 271 29.82 35.42 -11.72
N THR A 272 29.47 36.64 -11.34
CA THR A 272 30.11 37.85 -11.83
C THR A 272 31.59 37.78 -11.45
N ASN A 273 32.45 37.54 -12.44
CA ASN A 273 33.84 37.97 -12.36
C ASN A 273 33.82 39.50 -12.37
N ALA A 274 33.88 40.11 -11.18
CA ALA A 274 34.35 41.46 -11.02
C ALA A 274 35.58 41.37 -10.10
N GLY A 275 36.75 41.54 -10.72
CA GLY A 275 38.00 41.83 -10.02
C GLY A 275 38.06 43.29 -9.57
#